data_AF-A0A2T2VAJ0-F1
#
_entry.id   AF-A0A2T2VAJ0-F1
#
_cell.length_a   1.000
_cell.length_b   1.000
_cell.length_c   1.000
_cell.angle_alpha   90.00
_cell.angle_beta   90.00
_cell.angle_gamma   90.00
#
_symmetry.space_group_name_H-M   'P 1'
#
loop_
_entity.id
_entity.type
_entity.pdbx_description
1 polymer ?
#
loop_
_entity_poly.entity_id
_entity_poly.type
_entity_poly.pdbx_seq_one_letter_code
_entity_poly.pdbx_strand_id
1 'polypeptide(L)'
;MGPAPATPCWPCAPTPRRWPARLFAPPRRPAPPSSTPPPSTRWTATAATPVGLDHGGPWAKDAHVSQPPSGLDAATAMTEAKRSVAACIEAGYDLLHLDPAAGPPDADTPLPIDTLIDRTITLLHHAESVRRTQDRAPIAYEVGTDEARGGLQRADRMRTFLRRLHATLDDRDLPNPSFVVGDLGTTLDSGHFDADRARRLVTAASDEMNALVKGHYTDDVDTPSAYPLSGVGGANVGPGLSAVEAEAVRDLAALEARLGRDSGVTDTLRTAVVESERWTKWLHPAEQGCAFEDLPDDRQHWLVNTGSRYVWSAPAVEAARARLYKNVAPYRDAEAFVQWRLKTAILHYMHAFNLTGLTDRLLEALPEDVPWPQVVPSP
;
A
#
# COMPACT_ATOMS: atom_id res chain seq x y z
N MET A 1 18.91 65.03 -27.48
CA MET A 1 19.62 66.04 -26.67
C MET A 1 18.84 66.23 -25.37
N GLY A 2 19.43 65.83 -24.23
CA GLY A 2 19.04 66.17 -22.85
C GLY A 2 17.77 65.51 -22.27
N PRO A 3 17.65 65.40 -20.93
CA PRO A 3 18.56 64.69 -20.02
C PRO A 3 17.83 63.69 -19.08
N ALA A 4 18.62 62.87 -18.38
CA ALA A 4 18.20 61.88 -17.38
C ALA A 4 17.57 62.49 -16.11
N PRO A 5 16.80 61.67 -15.37
CA PRO A 5 17.08 61.42 -13.94
C PRO A 5 16.72 59.97 -13.53
N ALA A 6 17.05 59.40 -12.38
CA ALA A 6 17.99 59.63 -11.30
C ALA A 6 18.03 58.31 -10.50
N THR A 7 19.22 57.80 -10.22
CA THR A 7 19.47 56.76 -9.21
C THR A 7 19.47 57.38 -7.81
N PRO A 8 18.85 56.76 -6.80
CA PRO A 8 19.12 57.10 -5.40
C PRO A 8 20.19 56.18 -4.79
N CYS A 9 21.21 56.83 -4.24
CA CYS A 9 22.27 56.28 -3.43
C CYS A 9 21.77 55.64 -2.13
N TRP A 10 22.48 54.59 -1.72
CA TRP A 10 22.52 54.06 -0.35
C TRP A 10 23.20 55.05 0.61
N PRO A 11 22.70 55.21 1.84
CA PRO A 11 23.51 55.63 2.97
C PRO A 11 23.70 54.51 4.00
N CYS A 12 24.87 54.62 4.65
CA CYS A 12 25.49 53.72 5.59
C CYS A 12 24.65 53.29 6.81
N ALA A 13 25.06 52.13 7.34
CA ALA A 13 24.58 51.46 8.55
C ALA A 13 24.67 52.31 9.84
N PRO A 14 23.79 52.03 10.81
CA PRO A 14 24.06 52.20 12.23
C PRO A 14 24.28 50.85 12.94
N THR A 15 25.22 50.85 13.87
CA THR A 15 25.61 49.78 14.80
C THR A 15 24.50 49.37 15.79
N PRO A 16 24.58 48.17 16.39
CA PRO A 16 23.41 47.45 16.91
C PRO A 16 23.03 47.87 18.34
N ARG A 17 21.74 48.16 18.56
CA ARG A 17 21.13 48.19 19.90
C ARG A 17 20.69 46.78 20.29
N ARG A 18 21.24 46.26 21.38
CA ARG A 18 20.83 45.03 22.05
C ARG A 18 19.36 45.15 22.49
N TRP A 19 18.53 44.20 22.09
CA TRP A 19 17.19 43.93 22.64
C TRP A 19 17.17 42.50 23.19
N PRO A 20 16.35 42.23 24.22
CA PRO A 20 16.48 41.07 25.08
C PRO A 20 16.07 39.77 24.38
N ALA A 21 16.86 38.72 24.59
CA ALA A 21 16.58 37.37 24.17
C ALA A 21 15.39 36.79 24.95
N ARG A 22 14.21 36.78 24.33
CA ARG A 22 13.10 35.83 24.53
C ARG A 22 11.95 36.27 23.63
N LEU A 23 11.26 35.31 23.02
CA LEU A 23 10.12 35.43 22.09
C LEU A 23 10.49 35.47 20.60
N PHE A 24 10.95 34.34 20.06
CA PHE A 24 10.58 33.85 18.72
C PHE A 24 10.94 32.35 18.68
N ALA A 25 10.02 31.50 19.12
CA ALA A 25 10.04 30.09 18.72
C ALA A 25 9.30 30.02 17.38
N PRO A 26 9.89 29.45 16.31
CA PRO A 26 9.14 29.21 15.08
C PRO A 26 7.97 28.26 15.37
N PRO A 27 6.83 28.38 14.66
CA PRO A 27 5.75 27.41 14.79
C PRO A 27 6.34 26.01 14.54
N ARG A 28 6.19 25.11 15.52
CA ARG A 28 6.56 23.71 15.37
C ARG A 28 5.79 23.18 14.17
N ARG A 29 6.49 22.85 13.08
CA ARG A 29 5.94 21.99 12.03
C ARG A 29 5.39 20.73 12.72
N PRO A 30 4.19 20.25 12.37
CA PRO A 30 3.73 18.95 12.84
C PRO A 30 4.80 17.93 12.45
N ALA A 31 5.18 17.07 13.40
CA ALA A 31 6.08 15.98 13.13
C ALA A 31 5.46 15.11 12.01
N PRO A 32 6.27 14.62 11.04
CA PRO A 32 5.77 13.61 10.12
C PRO A 32 5.23 12.43 10.93
N PRO A 33 4.12 11.79 10.51
CA PRO A 33 3.59 10.63 11.22
C PRO A 33 4.70 9.60 11.38
N SER A 34 5.01 9.24 12.63
CA SER A 34 5.99 8.20 12.93
C SER A 34 5.45 6.88 12.40
N SER A 35 6.11 6.34 11.37
CA SER A 35 5.76 5.07 10.73
C SER A 35 6.46 3.87 11.39
N THR A 36 7.08 4.04 12.56
CA THR A 36 7.40 2.90 13.41
C THR A 36 6.07 2.21 13.74
N PRO A 37 5.90 0.89 13.48
CA PRO A 37 4.75 0.20 14.01
C PRO A 37 4.67 0.49 15.51
N PRO A 38 3.49 0.84 16.04
CA PRO A 38 3.35 1.10 17.48
C PRO A 38 3.93 -0.09 18.25
N PRO A 39 4.59 0.15 19.40
CA PRO A 39 5.15 -0.94 20.20
C PRO A 39 4.05 -1.97 20.50
N SER A 40 4.20 -3.15 19.90
CA SER A 40 3.37 -4.35 20.09
C SER A 40 1.86 -4.09 20.29
N THR A 41 1.17 -3.53 19.31
CA THR A 41 -0.27 -3.76 19.24
C THR A 41 -0.46 -5.20 18.77
N ARG A 42 -0.65 -6.13 19.71
CA ARG A 42 -1.08 -7.49 19.36
C ARG A 42 -2.45 -7.38 18.71
N TRP A 43 -2.50 -7.57 17.39
CA TRP A 43 -3.75 -7.80 16.69
C TRP A 43 -4.37 -9.09 17.23
N THR A 44 -5.47 -8.97 17.95
CA THR A 44 -6.25 -10.13 18.39
C THR A 44 -7.15 -10.58 17.25
N ALA A 45 -6.67 -11.51 16.43
CA ALA A 45 -7.51 -12.23 15.48
C ALA A 45 -8.09 -13.48 16.16
N THR A 46 -9.39 -13.73 15.97
CA THR A 46 -10.09 -14.94 16.46
C THR A 46 -9.86 -16.16 15.56
N ALA A 47 -9.07 -15.99 14.49
CA ALA A 47 -8.61 -17.04 13.59
C ALA A 47 -7.16 -16.73 13.21
N ALA A 48 -6.35 -17.74 12.89
CA ALA A 48 -4.99 -17.47 12.46
C ALA A 48 -5.02 -16.69 11.15
N THR A 49 -4.41 -15.51 11.20
CA THR A 49 -4.41 -14.56 10.11
C THR A 49 -2.94 -14.30 9.79
N PRO A 50 -2.43 -14.80 8.65
CA PRO A 50 -1.06 -14.50 8.28
C PRO A 50 -0.91 -12.99 8.05
N VAL A 51 0.19 -12.43 8.55
CA VAL A 51 0.50 -11.01 8.41
C VAL A 51 1.58 -10.84 7.34
N GLY A 52 1.28 -10.03 6.32
CA GLY A 52 2.15 -9.83 5.17
C GLY A 52 2.70 -8.41 5.06
N LEU A 53 3.95 -8.27 4.62
CA LEU A 53 4.51 -7.02 4.12
C LEU A 53 4.28 -6.95 2.62
N ASP A 54 3.67 -5.87 2.15
CA ASP A 54 3.56 -5.56 0.73
C ASP A 54 4.58 -4.51 0.30
N HIS A 55 5.17 -4.69 -0.89
CA HIS A 55 6.20 -3.85 -1.49
C HIS A 55 7.39 -3.50 -0.55
N GLY A 56 8.05 -4.52 0.00
CA GLY A 56 9.27 -4.40 0.79
C GLY A 56 10.51 -4.16 -0.08
N GLY A 57 10.72 -2.93 -0.55
CA GLY A 57 11.79 -2.57 -1.47
C GLY A 57 12.43 -1.20 -1.22
N PRO A 58 13.59 -0.91 -1.82
CA PRO A 58 14.16 0.43 -1.79
C PRO A 58 13.21 1.42 -2.48
N TRP A 59 13.08 2.64 -1.95
CA TRP A 59 12.14 3.66 -2.45
C TRP A 59 10.64 3.33 -2.37
N ALA A 60 10.23 2.26 -1.68
CA ALA A 60 8.81 1.89 -1.59
C ALA A 60 7.92 2.84 -0.76
N LYS A 61 8.47 3.91 -0.17
CA LYS A 61 7.70 4.89 0.61
C LYS A 61 7.70 6.23 -0.12
N ASP A 62 6.55 6.91 -0.13
CA ASP A 62 6.37 8.20 -0.80
C ASP A 62 7.48 9.21 -0.41
N ALA A 63 7.89 9.24 0.87
CA ALA A 63 8.93 10.13 1.38
C ALA A 63 10.35 9.85 0.83
N HIS A 64 10.59 8.67 0.24
CA HIS A 64 11.89 8.31 -0.33
C HIS A 64 12.04 8.82 -1.77
N VAL A 65 10.92 9.04 -2.46
CA VAL A 65 10.83 9.29 -3.90
C VAL A 65 10.68 10.78 -4.14
N SER A 66 11.78 11.48 -4.29
CA SER A 66 11.81 12.89 -4.70
C SER A 66 13.12 13.17 -5.44
N GLN A 67 13.20 14.28 -6.16
CA GLN A 67 14.46 14.68 -6.80
C GLN A 67 15.51 15.05 -5.73
N PRO A 68 16.80 14.70 -5.91
CA PRO A 68 17.86 15.13 -5.01
C PRO A 68 17.85 16.66 -4.79
N PRO A 69 18.16 17.16 -3.57
CA PRO A 69 18.64 16.43 -2.40
C PRO A 69 17.53 15.84 -1.51
N SER A 70 16.26 15.91 -1.95
CA SER A 70 15.12 15.53 -1.12
C SER A 70 14.78 14.04 -1.15
N GLY A 71 15.10 13.34 -2.25
CA GLY A 71 15.00 11.88 -2.33
C GLY A 71 16.23 11.16 -1.78
N LEU A 72 16.05 9.88 -1.46
CA LEU A 72 17.14 9.04 -0.98
C LEU A 72 18.03 8.56 -2.12
N ASP A 73 19.34 8.50 -1.89
CA ASP A 73 20.26 7.75 -2.76
C ASP A 73 20.03 6.23 -2.63
N ALA A 74 20.63 5.46 -3.55
CA ALA A 74 20.44 4.01 -3.62
C ALA A 74 20.88 3.23 -2.38
N ALA A 75 22.00 3.63 -1.76
CA ALA A 75 22.53 2.95 -0.59
C ALA A 75 21.64 3.22 0.63
N THR A 76 21.21 4.47 0.79
CA THR A 76 20.32 4.90 1.87
C THR A 76 18.93 4.27 1.71
N ALA A 77 18.36 4.26 0.51
CA ALA A 77 17.06 3.63 0.24
C ALA A 77 17.08 2.11 0.51
N MET A 78 18.16 1.41 0.13
CA MET A 78 18.34 -0.01 0.45
C MET A 78 18.51 -0.26 1.96
N THR A 79 19.18 0.65 2.66
CA THR A 79 19.35 0.56 4.12
C THR A 79 18.01 0.69 4.84
N GLU A 80 17.17 1.65 4.45
CA GLU A 80 15.82 1.80 5.01
C GLU A 80 14.91 0.62 4.66
N ALA A 81 15.02 0.06 3.45
CA ALA A 81 14.29 -1.16 3.08
C ALA A 81 14.66 -2.35 3.96
N LYS A 82 15.96 -2.59 4.18
CA LYS A 82 16.47 -3.63 5.09
C LYS A 82 15.95 -3.44 6.52
N ARG A 83 15.97 -2.20 7.01
CA ARG A 83 15.41 -1.87 8.32
C ARG A 83 13.92 -2.18 8.43
N SER A 84 13.13 -1.87 7.40
CA SER A 84 11.70 -2.22 7.36
C SER A 84 11.48 -3.72 7.37
N VAL A 85 12.26 -4.48 6.59
CA VAL A 85 12.21 -5.95 6.55
C VAL A 85 12.53 -6.55 7.91
N ALA A 86 13.61 -6.09 8.57
CA ALA A 86 13.98 -6.56 9.91
C ALA A 86 12.88 -6.30 10.94
N ALA A 87 12.27 -5.10 10.91
CA ALA A 87 11.17 -4.76 11.81
C ALA A 87 9.92 -5.64 11.59
N CYS A 88 9.62 -6.05 10.35
CA CYS A 88 8.52 -6.97 10.05
C CYS A 88 8.79 -8.37 10.62
N ILE A 89 10.02 -8.87 10.47
CA ILE A 89 10.44 -10.15 11.04
C ILE A 89 10.35 -10.12 12.58
N GLU A 90 10.82 -9.03 13.20
CA GLU A 90 10.73 -8.82 14.65
C GLU A 90 9.28 -8.81 15.16
N ALA A 91 8.39 -8.23 14.38
CA ALA A 91 6.96 -8.17 14.65
C ALA A 91 6.22 -9.50 14.37
N GLY A 92 6.89 -10.50 13.79
CA GLY A 92 6.32 -11.82 13.52
C GLY A 92 5.48 -11.89 12.24
N TYR A 93 5.87 -11.18 11.19
CA TYR A 93 5.23 -11.30 9.88
C TYR A 93 5.51 -12.67 9.24
N ASP A 94 4.51 -13.22 8.56
CA ASP A 94 4.52 -14.57 7.97
C ASP A 94 4.88 -14.57 6.49
N LEU A 95 4.65 -13.44 5.79
CA LEU A 95 4.91 -13.27 4.36
C LEU A 95 5.60 -11.93 4.08
N LEU A 96 6.68 -11.94 3.31
CA LEU A 96 7.40 -10.72 2.92
C LEU A 96 7.49 -10.61 1.39
N HIS A 97 6.77 -9.64 0.80
CA HIS A 97 6.98 -9.24 -0.59
C HIS A 97 8.22 -8.37 -0.69
N LEU A 98 9.26 -8.86 -1.35
CA LEU A 98 10.53 -8.18 -1.60
C LEU A 98 10.53 -7.60 -3.02
N ASP A 99 9.98 -6.40 -3.17
CA ASP A 99 9.85 -5.72 -4.46
C ASP A 99 11.18 -5.06 -4.88
N PRO A 100 11.79 -5.48 -6.01
CA PRO A 100 13.05 -4.93 -6.47
C PRO A 100 12.93 -3.71 -7.41
N ALA A 101 11.72 -3.35 -7.87
CA ALA A 101 11.54 -2.48 -9.03
C ALA A 101 11.36 -1.00 -8.72
N ALA A 102 10.96 -0.64 -7.50
CA ALA A 102 10.85 0.75 -7.08
C ALA A 102 12.19 1.52 -7.23
N GLY A 103 12.11 2.84 -7.43
CA GLY A 103 13.28 3.67 -7.69
C GLY A 103 12.97 5.17 -7.76
N PRO A 104 14.00 6.02 -7.88
CA PRO A 104 13.80 7.46 -8.04
C PRO A 104 13.10 7.80 -9.37
N PRO A 105 12.59 9.03 -9.54
CA PRO A 105 11.84 9.42 -10.75
C PRO A 105 12.61 9.24 -12.07
N ASP A 106 13.94 9.35 -12.03
CA ASP A 106 14.85 9.29 -13.17
C ASP A 106 15.44 7.88 -13.44
N ALA A 107 14.98 6.86 -12.70
CA ALA A 107 15.46 5.50 -12.89
C ALA A 107 15.05 4.90 -14.25
N ASP A 108 15.93 4.06 -14.80
CA ASP A 108 15.69 3.32 -16.05
C ASP A 108 14.35 2.57 -16.02
N THR A 109 13.67 2.55 -17.16
CA THR A 109 12.39 1.86 -17.34
C THR A 109 12.39 1.11 -18.68
N PRO A 110 12.43 -0.25 -18.69
CA PRO A 110 12.53 -1.13 -17.52
C PRO A 110 13.95 -1.20 -16.93
N LEU A 111 14.07 -1.41 -15.62
CA LEU A 111 15.34 -1.67 -14.94
C LEU A 111 16.01 -2.94 -15.46
N PRO A 112 17.35 -3.03 -15.55
CA PRO A 112 18.04 -4.26 -15.94
C PRO A 112 17.66 -5.47 -15.08
N ILE A 113 17.56 -6.67 -15.67
CA ILE A 113 17.25 -7.91 -14.92
C ILE A 113 18.26 -8.14 -13.80
N ASP A 114 19.53 -7.86 -14.05
CA ASP A 114 20.62 -8.00 -13.06
C ASP A 114 20.35 -7.14 -11.83
N THR A 115 19.91 -5.89 -12.03
CA THR A 115 19.51 -5.01 -10.94
C THR A 115 18.33 -5.56 -10.15
N LEU A 116 17.33 -6.15 -10.80
CA LEU A 116 16.19 -6.76 -10.10
C LEU A 116 16.64 -7.93 -9.23
N ILE A 117 17.45 -8.84 -9.79
CA ILE A 117 17.99 -10.00 -9.08
C ILE A 117 18.86 -9.56 -7.90
N ASP A 118 19.79 -8.64 -8.12
CA ASP A 118 20.72 -8.17 -7.08
C ASP A 118 19.96 -7.56 -5.90
N ARG A 119 18.92 -6.77 -6.16
CA ARG A 119 18.06 -6.20 -5.12
C ARG A 119 17.27 -7.27 -4.37
N THR A 120 16.62 -8.19 -5.08
CA THR A 120 15.87 -9.30 -4.47
C THR A 120 16.78 -10.15 -3.57
N ILE A 121 17.93 -10.59 -4.09
CA ILE A 121 18.89 -11.42 -3.33
C ILE A 121 19.45 -10.65 -2.13
N THR A 122 19.75 -9.36 -2.28
CA THR A 122 20.24 -8.52 -1.17
C THR A 122 19.24 -8.44 -0.03
N LEU A 123 17.96 -8.24 -0.34
CA LEU A 123 16.89 -8.17 0.66
C LEU A 123 16.59 -9.54 1.28
N LEU A 124 16.52 -10.59 0.46
CA LEU A 124 16.20 -11.94 0.92
C LEU A 124 17.31 -12.53 1.79
N HIS A 125 18.58 -12.32 1.42
CA HIS A 125 19.72 -12.67 2.27
C HIS A 125 19.69 -11.92 3.61
N HIS A 126 19.34 -10.62 3.59
CA HIS A 126 19.20 -9.85 4.83
C HIS A 126 18.06 -10.39 5.70
N ALA A 127 16.90 -10.68 5.11
CA ALA A 127 15.75 -11.24 5.80
C ALA A 127 16.11 -12.58 6.47
N GLU A 128 16.71 -13.52 5.73
CA GLU A 128 17.12 -14.81 6.28
C GLU A 128 18.20 -14.69 7.35
N SER A 129 19.13 -13.74 7.21
CA SER A 129 20.13 -13.46 8.25
C SER A 129 19.44 -13.01 9.54
N VAL A 130 18.51 -12.06 9.47
CA VAL A 130 17.78 -11.55 10.64
C VAL A 130 16.93 -12.66 11.25
N ARG A 131 16.16 -13.39 10.44
CA ARG A 131 15.33 -14.51 10.86
C ARG A 131 16.12 -15.56 11.64
N ARG A 132 17.26 -16.00 11.11
CA ARG A 132 18.14 -16.99 11.74
C ARG A 132 18.79 -16.46 13.02
N THR A 133 19.28 -15.22 13.01
CA THR A 133 19.86 -14.60 14.22
C THR A 133 18.84 -14.46 15.35
N GLN A 134 17.56 -14.29 15.02
CA GLN A 134 16.47 -14.17 15.99
C GLN A 134 15.76 -15.50 16.30
N ASP A 135 16.26 -16.63 15.78
CA ASP A 135 15.66 -17.97 15.96
C ASP A 135 14.15 -18.02 15.62
N ARG A 136 13.77 -17.35 14.51
CA ARG A 136 12.38 -17.31 14.03
C ARG A 136 12.09 -18.48 13.10
N ALA A 137 10.85 -18.97 13.13
CA ALA A 137 10.33 -19.96 12.19
C ALA A 137 10.49 -19.48 10.72
N PRO A 138 10.49 -20.41 9.74
CA PRO A 138 10.51 -20.04 8.32
C PRO A 138 9.41 -19.05 7.95
N ILE A 139 9.72 -18.14 7.03
CA ILE A 139 8.82 -17.09 6.55
C ILE A 139 8.60 -17.31 5.05
N ALA A 140 7.39 -17.07 4.56
CA ALA A 140 7.11 -17.11 3.14
C ALA A 140 7.62 -15.84 2.44
N TYR A 141 8.08 -15.98 1.21
CA TYR A 141 8.54 -14.84 0.40
C TYR A 141 7.70 -14.67 -0.85
N GLU A 142 7.58 -13.42 -1.26
CA GLU A 142 7.01 -13.00 -2.53
C GLU A 142 8.03 -12.10 -3.23
N VAL A 143 8.19 -12.26 -4.55
CA VAL A 143 9.18 -11.49 -5.35
C VAL A 143 8.55 -11.04 -6.66
N GLY A 144 9.28 -10.25 -7.44
CA GLY A 144 8.76 -9.69 -8.68
C GLY A 144 8.09 -8.35 -8.43
N THR A 145 7.31 -7.89 -9.39
CA THR A 145 6.63 -6.60 -9.34
C THR A 145 5.57 -6.53 -10.44
N ASP A 146 4.55 -5.73 -10.22
CA ASP A 146 3.57 -5.28 -11.21
C ASP A 146 3.89 -3.87 -11.76
N GLU A 147 4.94 -3.21 -11.24
CA GLU A 147 5.37 -1.91 -11.75
C GLU A 147 5.93 -2.03 -13.17
N ALA A 148 5.50 -1.13 -14.07
CA ALA A 148 6.02 -1.03 -15.43
C ALA A 148 7.55 -0.93 -15.49
N ARG A 149 8.16 -0.37 -14.44
CA ARG A 149 9.61 -0.25 -14.26
C ARG A 149 10.32 -1.59 -14.13
N GLY A 150 9.69 -2.64 -13.61
CA GLY A 150 10.26 -3.99 -13.62
C GLY A 150 10.26 -4.62 -15.00
N GLY A 151 9.30 -4.25 -15.86
CA GLY A 151 9.12 -4.84 -17.18
C GLY A 151 8.60 -6.28 -17.16
N LEU A 152 8.21 -6.80 -15.99
CA LEU A 152 7.88 -8.22 -15.77
C LEU A 152 6.48 -8.61 -16.28
N GLN A 153 5.70 -7.67 -16.82
CA GLN A 153 4.47 -7.94 -17.57
C GLN A 153 4.70 -8.79 -18.83
N ARG A 154 5.93 -8.82 -19.34
CA ARG A 154 6.33 -9.65 -20.49
C ARG A 154 6.76 -11.03 -20.03
N ALA A 155 6.07 -12.07 -20.48
CA ALA A 155 6.31 -13.45 -20.05
C ALA A 155 7.74 -13.98 -20.34
N ASP A 156 8.36 -13.58 -21.45
CA ASP A 156 9.75 -13.95 -21.79
C ASP A 156 10.77 -13.33 -20.83
N ARG A 157 10.54 -12.06 -20.46
CA ARG A 157 11.36 -11.35 -19.48
C ARG A 157 11.15 -11.92 -18.08
N MET A 158 9.90 -12.17 -17.68
CA MET A 158 9.57 -12.84 -16.42
C MET A 158 10.29 -14.17 -16.32
N ARG A 159 10.18 -15.03 -17.34
CA ARG A 159 10.88 -16.33 -17.39
C ARG A 159 12.40 -16.17 -17.23
N THR A 160 12.99 -15.19 -17.92
CA THR A 160 14.43 -14.91 -17.79
C THR A 160 14.81 -14.45 -16.40
N PHE A 161 14.02 -13.59 -15.77
CA PHE A 161 14.20 -13.14 -14.39
C PHE A 161 14.12 -14.32 -13.42
N LEU A 162 13.04 -15.11 -13.48
CA LEU A 162 12.80 -16.24 -12.57
C LEU A 162 13.87 -17.32 -12.69
N ARG A 163 14.22 -17.74 -13.90
CA ARG A 163 15.26 -18.75 -14.13
C ARG A 163 16.61 -18.35 -13.51
N ARG A 164 16.99 -17.08 -13.69
CA ARG A 164 18.26 -16.56 -13.16
C ARG A 164 18.21 -16.33 -11.67
N LEU A 165 17.07 -15.88 -11.15
CA LEU A 165 16.84 -15.73 -9.72
C LEU A 165 16.93 -17.10 -9.03
N HIS A 166 16.24 -18.12 -9.55
CA HIS A 166 16.26 -19.48 -9.03
C HIS A 166 17.69 -20.04 -8.93
N ALA A 167 18.46 -19.98 -10.02
CA ALA A 167 19.87 -20.39 -10.00
C ALA A 167 20.70 -19.63 -8.95
N THR A 168 20.45 -18.33 -8.78
CA THR A 168 21.17 -17.50 -7.79
C THR A 168 20.75 -17.82 -6.35
N LEU A 169 19.49 -18.20 -6.12
CA LEU A 169 18.98 -18.64 -4.82
C LEU A 169 19.62 -19.97 -4.42
N ASP A 170 19.66 -20.94 -5.35
CA ASP A 170 20.28 -22.25 -5.15
C ASP A 170 21.79 -22.11 -4.83
N ASP A 171 22.52 -21.31 -5.61
CA ASP A 171 23.95 -21.05 -5.39
C ASP A 171 24.25 -20.43 -4.01
N ARG A 172 23.27 -19.75 -3.40
CA ARG A 172 23.42 -19.04 -2.13
C ARG A 172 22.70 -19.71 -0.95
N ASP A 173 22.12 -20.89 -1.15
CA ASP A 173 21.32 -21.61 -0.14
C ASP A 173 20.23 -20.72 0.50
N LEU A 174 19.49 -20.04 -0.38
CA LEU A 174 18.39 -19.15 -0.02
C LEU A 174 17.04 -19.76 -0.40
N PRO A 175 15.97 -19.53 0.38
CA PRO A 175 14.66 -20.12 0.11
C PRO A 175 14.04 -19.60 -1.19
N ASN A 176 13.35 -20.51 -1.89
CA ASN A 176 12.48 -20.13 -3.02
C ASN A 176 11.24 -19.37 -2.51
N PRO A 177 10.77 -18.37 -3.26
CA PRO A 177 9.56 -17.64 -2.91
C PRO A 177 8.30 -18.47 -3.18
N SER A 178 7.28 -18.30 -2.36
CA SER A 178 5.97 -18.91 -2.54
C SER A 178 5.17 -18.24 -3.66
N PHE A 179 5.36 -16.92 -3.82
CA PHE A 179 4.64 -16.09 -4.78
C PHE A 179 5.57 -15.28 -5.69
N VAL A 180 5.11 -15.05 -6.91
CA VAL A 180 5.66 -14.08 -7.85
C VAL A 180 4.58 -13.06 -8.19
N VAL A 181 4.86 -11.78 -7.99
CA VAL A 181 3.99 -10.69 -8.44
C VAL A 181 4.17 -10.50 -9.95
N GLY A 182 3.04 -10.42 -10.64
CA GLY A 182 2.99 -10.10 -12.06
C GLY A 182 1.85 -9.14 -12.38
N ASP A 183 2.08 -8.30 -13.37
CA ASP A 183 1.03 -7.46 -13.96
C ASP A 183 0.01 -8.35 -14.69
N LEU A 184 -1.19 -8.45 -14.15
CA LEU A 184 -2.31 -9.25 -14.69
C LEU A 184 -3.24 -8.42 -15.60
N GLY A 185 -2.80 -7.22 -16.02
CA GLY A 185 -3.62 -6.27 -16.78
C GLY A 185 -4.55 -5.42 -15.91
N THR A 186 -4.37 -5.44 -14.60
CA THR A 186 -5.23 -4.79 -13.63
C THR A 186 -4.72 -3.39 -13.30
N THR A 187 -5.63 -2.41 -13.25
CA THR A 187 -5.35 -1.05 -12.79
C THR A 187 -6.48 -0.54 -11.92
N LEU A 188 -6.15 0.37 -11.01
CA LEU A 188 -7.08 0.93 -10.05
C LEU A 188 -8.07 1.90 -10.70
N ASP A 189 -9.08 1.37 -11.40
CA ASP A 189 -10.27 2.01 -12.03
C ASP A 189 -10.71 1.42 -13.37
N SER A 190 -10.05 0.35 -13.87
CA SER A 190 -10.38 -0.22 -15.19
C SER A 190 -11.41 -1.36 -15.16
N GLY A 191 -11.54 -2.07 -14.03
CA GLY A 191 -12.30 -3.32 -13.95
C GLY A 191 -11.69 -4.48 -14.76
N HIS A 192 -10.55 -4.26 -15.42
CA HIS A 192 -9.97 -5.19 -16.40
C HIS A 192 -9.09 -6.26 -15.76
N PHE A 193 -9.14 -7.47 -16.31
CA PHE A 193 -8.23 -8.58 -16.02
C PHE A 193 -7.88 -9.33 -17.31
N ASP A 194 -6.59 -9.51 -17.58
CA ASP A 194 -6.08 -10.19 -18.77
C ASP A 194 -5.78 -11.66 -18.46
N ALA A 195 -6.80 -12.52 -18.62
CA ALA A 195 -6.70 -13.95 -18.31
C ALA A 195 -5.64 -14.70 -19.15
N ASP A 196 -5.43 -14.27 -20.40
CA ASP A 196 -4.42 -14.87 -21.27
C ASP A 196 -3.01 -14.53 -20.81
N ARG A 197 -2.78 -13.27 -20.41
CA ARG A 197 -1.52 -12.86 -19.78
C ARG A 197 -1.30 -13.58 -18.46
N ALA A 198 -2.31 -13.65 -17.60
CA ALA A 198 -2.24 -14.35 -16.33
C ALA A 198 -1.80 -15.82 -16.51
N ARG A 199 -2.42 -16.57 -17.44
CA ARG A 199 -2.02 -17.95 -17.75
C ARG A 199 -0.56 -18.09 -18.18
N ARG A 200 -0.06 -17.15 -19.00
CA ARG A 200 1.34 -17.15 -19.43
C ARG A 200 2.30 -16.89 -18.27
N LEU A 201 1.96 -15.97 -17.38
CA LEU A 201 2.76 -15.68 -16.18
C LEU A 201 2.74 -16.85 -15.19
N VAL A 202 1.57 -17.45 -14.96
CA VAL A 202 1.42 -18.65 -14.12
C VAL A 202 2.28 -19.80 -14.63
N THR A 203 2.26 -20.04 -15.95
CA THR A 203 3.10 -21.07 -16.57
C THR A 203 4.59 -20.77 -16.33
N ALA A 204 5.04 -19.52 -16.52
CA ALA A 204 6.43 -19.14 -16.28
C ALA A 204 6.84 -19.29 -14.81
N ALA A 205 5.99 -18.89 -13.86
CA ALA A 205 6.27 -19.02 -12.43
C ALA A 205 6.32 -20.48 -11.97
N SER A 206 5.41 -21.31 -12.49
CA SER A 206 5.38 -22.74 -12.20
C SER A 206 6.61 -23.46 -12.78
N ASP A 207 6.95 -23.21 -14.05
CA ASP A 207 8.05 -23.90 -14.73
C ASP A 207 9.42 -23.58 -14.12
N GLU A 208 9.66 -22.32 -13.75
CA GLU A 208 11.01 -21.86 -13.37
C GLU A 208 11.27 -21.90 -11.87
N MET A 209 10.23 -21.83 -11.02
CA MET A 209 10.40 -21.78 -9.55
C MET A 209 9.37 -22.61 -8.76
N ASN A 210 8.40 -23.25 -9.42
CA ASN A 210 7.26 -23.87 -8.74
C ASN A 210 6.52 -22.90 -7.80
N ALA A 211 6.41 -21.62 -8.21
CA ALA A 211 5.79 -20.55 -7.43
C ALA A 211 4.40 -20.19 -7.99
N LEU A 212 3.53 -19.67 -7.12
CA LEU A 212 2.22 -19.16 -7.50
C LEU A 212 2.32 -17.71 -7.98
N VAL A 213 1.43 -17.28 -8.88
CA VAL A 213 1.35 -15.86 -9.28
C VAL A 213 0.35 -15.12 -8.39
N LYS A 214 0.69 -13.89 -8.04
CA LYS A 214 -0.19 -12.97 -7.31
C LYS A 214 -0.39 -11.67 -8.09
N GLY A 215 -1.63 -11.18 -8.10
CA GLY A 215 -2.01 -9.93 -8.76
C GLY A 215 -2.31 -8.80 -7.78
N HIS A 216 -2.01 -7.57 -8.19
CA HIS A 216 -2.35 -6.34 -7.47
C HIS A 216 -3.53 -5.63 -8.16
N TYR A 217 -4.08 -4.60 -7.49
CA TYR A 217 -5.22 -3.81 -7.98
C TYR A 217 -6.41 -4.67 -8.42
N THR A 218 -6.75 -5.68 -7.62
CA THR A 218 -7.88 -6.59 -7.92
C THR A 218 -9.23 -5.95 -7.58
N ASP A 219 -9.20 -4.80 -6.92
CA ASP A 219 -10.37 -4.00 -6.58
C ASP A 219 -11.25 -3.76 -7.81
N ASP A 220 -12.54 -4.13 -7.69
CA ASP A 220 -13.59 -3.87 -8.67
C ASP A 220 -13.35 -4.48 -10.06
N VAL A 221 -12.50 -5.51 -10.17
CA VAL A 221 -12.40 -6.34 -11.39
C VAL A 221 -13.76 -6.95 -11.71
N ASP A 222 -14.21 -6.84 -12.97
CA ASP A 222 -15.55 -7.28 -13.41
C ASP A 222 -15.72 -8.81 -13.35
N THR A 223 -14.62 -9.55 -13.52
CA THR A 223 -14.61 -11.02 -13.59
C THR A 223 -13.62 -11.64 -12.59
N PRO A 224 -13.82 -11.50 -11.28
CA PRO A 224 -12.86 -11.99 -10.29
C PRO A 224 -12.71 -13.52 -10.33
N SER A 225 -13.74 -14.26 -10.73
CA SER A 225 -13.67 -15.72 -10.93
C SER A 225 -12.66 -16.16 -12.02
N ALA A 226 -12.22 -15.24 -12.88
CA ALA A 226 -11.19 -15.52 -13.87
C ALA A 226 -9.79 -15.73 -13.26
N TYR A 227 -9.54 -15.25 -12.04
CA TYR A 227 -8.27 -15.45 -11.33
C TYR A 227 -7.95 -16.93 -11.11
N PRO A 228 -8.77 -17.70 -10.34
CA PRO A 228 -8.51 -19.11 -10.13
C PRO A 228 -8.56 -19.93 -11.43
N LEU A 229 -9.44 -19.57 -12.38
CA LEU A 229 -9.49 -20.22 -13.69
C LEU A 229 -8.22 -20.03 -14.53
N SER A 230 -7.45 -18.97 -14.26
CA SER A 230 -6.17 -18.70 -14.90
C SER A 230 -4.98 -19.28 -14.14
N GLY A 231 -5.22 -19.92 -12.98
CA GLY A 231 -4.18 -20.47 -12.10
C GLY A 231 -3.49 -19.45 -11.21
N VAL A 232 -4.05 -18.25 -11.07
CA VAL A 232 -3.52 -17.21 -10.15
C VAL A 232 -3.76 -17.66 -8.72
N GLY A 233 -2.73 -17.61 -7.88
CA GLY A 233 -2.75 -18.10 -6.50
C GLY A 233 -3.00 -17.05 -5.44
N GLY A 234 -2.98 -15.76 -5.78
CA GLY A 234 -3.25 -14.67 -4.83
C GLY A 234 -3.72 -13.39 -5.50
N ALA A 235 -4.44 -12.57 -4.73
CA ALA A 235 -4.96 -11.29 -5.20
C ALA A 235 -4.98 -10.26 -4.06
N ASN A 236 -4.41 -9.07 -4.28
CA ASN A 236 -4.51 -7.95 -3.35
C ASN A 236 -5.74 -7.10 -3.67
N VAL A 237 -6.50 -6.78 -2.63
CA VAL A 237 -7.60 -5.81 -2.61
C VAL A 237 -7.36 -4.81 -1.47
N GLY A 238 -7.72 -3.54 -1.65
CA GLY A 238 -7.52 -2.50 -0.65
C GLY A 238 -8.31 -1.22 -0.91
N PRO A 239 -8.00 -0.43 -1.94
CA PRO A 239 -8.69 0.83 -2.21
C PRO A 239 -10.20 0.69 -2.45
N GLY A 240 -10.66 -0.41 -3.06
CA GLY A 240 -12.07 -0.73 -3.25
C GLY A 240 -12.78 -1.00 -1.93
N LEU A 241 -12.14 -1.68 -0.97
CA LEU A 241 -12.67 -1.82 0.39
C LEU A 241 -12.78 -0.47 1.11
N SER A 242 -11.83 0.43 0.87
CA SER A 242 -11.86 1.80 1.40
C SER A 242 -13.02 2.60 0.79
N ALA A 243 -13.28 2.42 -0.50
CA ALA A 243 -14.44 3.00 -1.17
C ALA A 243 -15.75 2.47 -0.60
N VAL A 244 -15.86 1.16 -0.33
CA VAL A 244 -17.02 0.54 0.33
C VAL A 244 -17.26 1.14 1.72
N GLU A 245 -16.21 1.38 2.50
CA GLU A 245 -16.31 2.04 3.80
C GLU A 245 -16.81 3.49 3.67
N ALA A 246 -16.23 4.26 2.74
CA ALA A 246 -16.63 5.64 2.51
C ALA A 246 -18.10 5.75 2.06
N GLU A 247 -18.54 4.88 1.16
CA GLU A 247 -19.95 4.80 0.74
C GLU A 247 -20.88 4.45 1.91
N ALA A 248 -20.50 3.49 2.76
CA ALA A 248 -21.28 3.15 3.93
C ALA A 248 -21.44 4.35 4.90
N VAL A 249 -20.39 5.16 5.05
CA VAL A 249 -20.45 6.40 5.82
C VAL A 249 -21.37 7.44 5.15
N ARG A 250 -21.38 7.55 3.82
CA ARG A 250 -22.32 8.43 3.10
C ARG A 250 -23.77 7.99 3.23
N ASP A 251 -24.05 6.69 3.17
CA ASP A 251 -25.40 6.15 3.40
C ASP A 251 -25.91 6.52 4.80
N LEU A 252 -25.04 6.47 5.81
CA LEU A 252 -25.34 6.92 7.16
C LEU A 252 -25.55 8.44 7.21
N ALA A 253 -24.74 9.23 6.50
CA ALA A 253 -24.93 10.68 6.41
C ALA A 253 -26.25 11.05 5.72
N ALA A 254 -26.67 10.31 4.71
CA ALA A 254 -27.98 10.47 4.07
C ALA A 254 -29.13 10.14 5.04
N LEU A 255 -28.97 9.13 5.91
CA LEU A 255 -29.92 8.88 7.00
C LEU A 255 -29.93 10.05 7.98
N GLU A 256 -28.76 10.53 8.41
CA GLU A 256 -28.62 11.66 9.33
C GLU A 256 -29.34 12.92 8.81
N ALA A 257 -29.17 13.23 7.52
CA ALA A 257 -29.83 14.35 6.86
C ALA A 257 -31.36 14.23 6.90
N ARG A 258 -31.91 13.01 6.70
CA ARG A 258 -33.35 12.74 6.84
C ARG A 258 -33.87 12.94 8.27
N LEU A 259 -33.00 12.89 9.27
CA LEU A 259 -33.31 13.18 10.66
C LEU A 259 -33.17 14.68 11.00
N GLY A 260 -32.88 15.53 10.02
CA GLY A 260 -32.66 16.96 10.22
C GLY A 260 -31.38 17.29 10.99
N ARG A 261 -30.37 16.40 10.90
CA ARG A 261 -29.06 16.56 11.53
C ARG A 261 -27.97 16.61 10.47
N ASP A 262 -26.80 17.08 10.89
CA ASP A 262 -25.59 17.10 10.07
C ASP A 262 -24.35 16.98 10.97
N SER A 263 -23.55 15.96 10.75
CA SER A 263 -22.27 15.73 11.42
C SER A 263 -21.11 16.48 10.76
N GLY A 264 -21.28 16.90 9.50
CA GLY A 264 -20.23 17.43 8.62
C GLY A 264 -19.26 16.37 8.10
N VAL A 265 -19.57 15.07 8.25
CA VAL A 265 -18.62 13.98 7.93
C VAL A 265 -18.23 13.94 6.46
N THR A 266 -19.17 14.17 5.54
CA THR A 266 -18.92 14.13 4.10
C THR A 266 -17.92 15.21 3.68
N ASP A 267 -18.14 16.45 4.12
CA ASP A 267 -17.26 17.58 3.82
C ASP A 267 -15.91 17.43 4.52
N THR A 268 -15.91 17.01 5.79
CA THR A 268 -14.67 16.80 6.55
C THR A 268 -13.80 15.72 5.89
N LEU A 269 -14.41 14.62 5.43
CA LEU A 269 -13.68 13.55 4.73
C LEU A 269 -13.13 14.04 3.39
N ARG A 270 -13.94 14.74 2.58
CA ARG A 270 -13.51 15.33 1.31
C ARG A 270 -12.31 16.25 1.53
N THR A 271 -12.42 17.21 2.45
CA THR A 271 -11.35 18.17 2.75
C THR A 271 -10.07 17.45 3.17
N ALA A 272 -10.17 16.49 4.09
CA ALA A 272 -9.00 15.74 4.55
C ALA A 272 -8.32 14.96 3.40
N VAL A 273 -9.09 14.33 2.50
CA VAL A 273 -8.51 13.64 1.33
C VAL A 273 -7.80 14.64 0.42
N VAL A 274 -8.45 15.76 0.09
CA VAL A 274 -7.87 16.79 -0.81
C VAL A 274 -6.57 17.35 -0.22
N GLU A 275 -6.58 17.75 1.06
CA GLU A 275 -5.43 18.28 1.79
C GLU A 275 -4.29 17.26 1.95
N SER A 276 -4.57 15.96 1.87
CA SER A 276 -3.53 14.94 1.93
C SER A 276 -2.62 14.92 0.71
N GLU A 277 -3.07 15.50 -0.42
CA GLU A 277 -2.44 15.47 -1.75
C GLU A 277 -2.14 14.07 -2.32
N ARG A 278 -2.39 12.99 -1.56
CA ARG A 278 -2.12 11.60 -1.97
C ARG A 278 -3.02 11.09 -3.08
N TRP A 279 -4.11 11.80 -3.37
CA TRP A 279 -5.01 11.50 -4.47
C TRP A 279 -4.37 11.81 -5.84
N THR A 280 -3.40 12.75 -5.90
CA THR A 280 -2.79 13.23 -7.15
C THR A 280 -2.07 12.14 -7.94
N LYS A 281 -1.46 11.15 -7.26
CA LYS A 281 -0.79 10.02 -7.94
C LYS A 281 -1.74 9.08 -8.67
N TRP A 282 -3.05 9.18 -8.41
CA TRP A 282 -4.07 8.38 -9.09
C TRP A 282 -4.69 9.12 -10.28
N LEU A 283 -4.29 10.37 -10.54
CA LEU A 283 -4.74 11.13 -11.70
C LEU A 283 -4.27 10.46 -13.00
N HIS A 284 -5.18 10.36 -13.97
CA HIS A 284 -4.84 9.95 -15.32
C HIS A 284 -3.88 10.95 -15.97
N PRO A 285 -3.13 10.57 -17.01
CA PRO A 285 -2.21 11.48 -17.70
C PRO A 285 -2.86 12.79 -18.17
N ALA A 286 -4.14 12.76 -18.57
CA ALA A 286 -4.88 13.94 -19.01
C ALA A 286 -5.37 14.84 -17.85
N GLU A 287 -5.38 14.32 -16.62
CA GLU A 287 -5.81 15.01 -15.40
C GLU A 287 -4.63 15.64 -14.64
N GLN A 288 -3.39 15.34 -15.06
CA GLN A 288 -2.18 15.81 -14.38
C GLN A 288 -2.10 17.33 -14.37
N GLY A 289 -2.01 17.91 -13.17
CA GLY A 289 -1.95 19.36 -12.96
C GLY A 289 -3.31 20.05 -12.86
N CYS A 290 -4.43 19.34 -13.03
CA CYS A 290 -5.75 19.87 -12.73
C CYS A 290 -5.93 20.09 -11.22
N ALA A 291 -6.64 21.16 -10.84
CA ALA A 291 -7.12 21.30 -9.46
C ALA A 291 -8.20 20.25 -9.19
N PHE A 292 -8.38 19.87 -7.93
CA PHE A 292 -9.36 18.84 -7.56
C PHE A 292 -10.78 19.25 -7.97
N GLU A 293 -11.11 20.53 -7.80
CA GLU A 293 -12.42 21.12 -8.09
C GLU A 293 -12.75 21.15 -9.58
N ASP A 294 -11.72 21.08 -10.45
CA ASP A 294 -11.88 21.10 -11.91
C ASP A 294 -12.14 19.70 -12.48
N LEU A 295 -12.02 18.64 -11.66
CA LEU A 295 -12.30 17.27 -12.08
C LEU A 295 -13.81 17.02 -12.16
N PRO A 296 -14.27 16.11 -13.05
CA PRO A 296 -15.66 15.66 -13.05
C PRO A 296 -16.14 15.15 -11.68
N ASP A 297 -17.43 15.35 -11.36
CA ASP A 297 -17.99 15.01 -10.04
C ASP A 297 -17.82 13.52 -9.67
N ASP A 298 -18.02 12.63 -10.64
CA ASP A 298 -17.80 11.19 -10.49
C ASP A 298 -16.33 10.85 -10.21
N ARG A 299 -15.42 11.57 -10.86
CA ARG A 299 -13.98 11.44 -10.62
C ARG A 299 -13.58 11.95 -9.23
N GLN A 300 -14.06 13.13 -8.83
CA GLN A 300 -13.86 13.65 -7.47
C GLN A 300 -14.37 12.64 -6.43
N HIS A 301 -15.56 12.08 -6.67
CA HIS A 301 -16.18 11.10 -5.80
C HIS A 301 -15.31 9.85 -5.65
N TRP A 302 -14.85 9.29 -6.77
CA TRP A 302 -13.97 8.13 -6.78
C TRP A 302 -12.64 8.38 -6.04
N LEU A 303 -12.02 9.54 -6.25
CA LEU A 303 -10.77 9.94 -5.59
C LEU A 303 -10.95 10.09 -4.06
N VAL A 304 -12.07 10.66 -3.61
CA VAL A 304 -12.38 10.75 -2.18
C VAL A 304 -12.60 9.37 -1.58
N ASN A 305 -13.32 8.49 -2.28
CA ASN A 305 -13.68 7.16 -1.80
C ASN A 305 -12.47 6.29 -1.58
N THR A 306 -11.69 6.12 -2.64
CA THR A 306 -10.49 5.33 -2.56
C THR A 306 -9.51 6.01 -1.62
N GLY A 307 -9.31 7.33 -1.72
CA GLY A 307 -8.37 8.11 -0.90
C GLY A 307 -8.69 8.17 0.60
N SER A 308 -9.91 7.85 1.02
CA SER A 308 -10.35 7.85 2.43
C SER A 308 -9.42 7.07 3.36
N ARG A 309 -8.79 5.99 2.85
CA ARG A 309 -7.80 5.16 3.55
C ARG A 309 -6.62 5.92 4.15
N TYR A 310 -6.31 7.11 3.63
CA TYR A 310 -5.22 7.93 4.13
C TYR A 310 -5.60 8.82 5.31
N VAL A 311 -6.89 8.98 5.59
CA VAL A 311 -7.38 10.08 6.45
C VAL A 311 -8.38 9.64 7.50
N TRP A 312 -8.77 8.36 7.57
CA TRP A 312 -9.71 7.87 8.59
C TRP A 312 -9.27 8.16 10.02
N SER A 313 -7.96 8.13 10.30
CA SER A 313 -7.37 8.43 11.61
C SER A 313 -7.07 9.93 11.82
N ALA A 314 -7.50 10.80 10.90
CA ALA A 314 -7.37 12.24 11.12
C ALA A 314 -8.35 12.67 12.22
N PRO A 315 -7.92 13.42 13.25
CA PRO A 315 -8.79 13.74 14.40
C PRO A 315 -10.11 14.42 14.02
N ALA A 316 -10.12 15.25 12.98
CA ALA A 316 -11.33 15.89 12.49
C ALA A 316 -12.32 14.87 11.88
N VAL A 317 -11.81 13.92 11.10
CA VAL A 317 -12.61 12.85 10.47
C VAL A 317 -13.17 11.91 11.53
N GLU A 318 -12.36 11.49 12.49
CA GLU A 318 -12.81 10.66 13.63
C GLU A 318 -13.93 11.36 14.42
N ALA A 319 -13.75 12.65 14.74
CA ALA A 319 -14.74 13.42 15.47
C ALA A 319 -16.05 13.58 14.67
N ALA A 320 -15.98 13.80 13.36
CA ALA A 320 -17.16 13.89 12.50
C ALA A 320 -17.90 12.56 12.39
N ARG A 321 -17.16 11.45 12.20
CA ARG A 321 -17.73 10.09 12.17
C ARG A 321 -18.39 9.71 13.50
N ALA A 322 -17.77 10.07 14.63
CA ALA A 322 -18.37 9.83 15.96
C ALA A 322 -19.69 10.61 16.15
N ARG A 323 -19.77 11.86 15.67
CA ARG A 323 -21.02 12.64 15.67
C ARG A 323 -22.08 11.99 14.80
N LEU A 324 -21.73 11.57 13.58
CA LEU A 324 -22.62 10.86 12.67
C LEU A 324 -23.23 9.64 13.36
N TYR A 325 -22.37 8.79 13.93
CA TYR A 325 -22.78 7.56 14.59
C TYR A 325 -23.73 7.83 15.74
N LYS A 326 -23.45 8.85 16.57
CA LYS A 326 -24.35 9.28 17.65
C LYS A 326 -25.70 9.77 17.13
N ASN A 327 -25.71 10.50 16.02
CA ASN A 327 -26.94 11.09 15.47
C ASN A 327 -27.88 10.03 14.87
N VAL A 328 -27.33 8.93 14.34
CA VAL A 328 -28.12 7.83 13.74
C VAL A 328 -28.40 6.66 14.69
N ALA A 329 -27.71 6.58 15.85
CA ALA A 329 -27.79 5.48 16.81
C ALA A 329 -29.21 5.02 17.19
N PRO A 330 -30.23 5.91 17.34
CA PRO A 330 -31.60 5.46 17.63
C PRO A 330 -32.26 4.64 16.52
N TYR A 331 -31.72 4.66 15.31
CA TYR A 331 -32.31 4.05 14.11
C TYR A 331 -31.40 3.00 13.47
N ARG A 332 -30.09 3.07 13.73
CA ARG A 332 -29.11 2.15 13.16
C ARG A 332 -27.86 2.06 14.03
N ASP A 333 -27.39 0.83 14.20
CA ASP A 333 -26.02 0.59 14.60
C ASP A 333 -25.10 0.90 13.42
N ALA A 334 -24.49 2.10 13.46
CA ALA A 334 -23.66 2.61 12.39
C ALA A 334 -22.41 1.76 12.16
N GLU A 335 -21.78 1.29 13.23
CA GLU A 335 -20.57 0.49 13.15
C GLU A 335 -20.88 -0.90 12.57
N ALA A 336 -21.93 -1.55 13.07
CA ALA A 336 -22.37 -2.84 12.51
C ALA A 336 -22.77 -2.72 11.04
N PHE A 337 -23.37 -1.60 10.63
CA PHE A 337 -23.70 -1.33 9.22
C PHE A 337 -22.45 -1.23 8.34
N VAL A 338 -21.45 -0.45 8.74
CA VAL A 338 -20.19 -0.33 7.98
C VAL A 338 -19.48 -1.69 7.90
N GLN A 339 -19.39 -2.40 9.02
CA GLN A 339 -18.80 -3.74 9.05
C GLN A 339 -19.55 -4.72 8.15
N TRP A 340 -20.89 -4.65 8.10
CA TRP A 340 -21.69 -5.48 7.20
C TRP A 340 -21.39 -5.18 5.72
N ARG A 341 -21.25 -3.90 5.34
CA ARG A 341 -20.87 -3.51 3.97
C ARG A 341 -19.50 -4.07 3.58
N LEU A 342 -18.50 -3.92 4.46
CA LEU A 342 -17.15 -4.46 4.25
C LEU A 342 -17.14 -5.99 4.17
N LYS A 343 -17.81 -6.68 5.11
CA LYS A 343 -17.92 -8.14 5.10
C LYS A 343 -18.58 -8.65 3.82
N THR A 344 -19.61 -7.95 3.33
CA THR A 344 -20.29 -8.31 2.07
C THR A 344 -19.35 -8.18 0.87
N ALA A 345 -18.54 -7.12 0.82
CA ALA A 345 -17.54 -6.94 -0.24
C ALA A 345 -16.45 -8.02 -0.17
N ILE A 346 -15.94 -8.36 1.02
CA ILE A 346 -14.96 -9.44 1.19
C ILE A 346 -15.56 -10.80 0.79
N LEU A 347 -16.81 -11.08 1.18
CA LEU A 347 -17.49 -12.32 0.82
C LEU A 347 -17.65 -12.49 -0.69
N HIS A 348 -17.82 -11.40 -1.44
CA HIS A 348 -17.83 -11.45 -2.90
C HIS A 348 -16.53 -12.08 -3.44
N TYR A 349 -15.37 -11.61 -2.99
CA TYR A 349 -14.07 -12.17 -3.36
C TYR A 349 -13.91 -13.61 -2.85
N MET A 350 -14.32 -13.91 -1.61
CA MET A 350 -14.26 -15.27 -1.07
C MET A 350 -15.05 -16.27 -1.92
N HIS A 351 -16.22 -15.89 -2.41
CA HIS A 351 -17.01 -16.72 -3.32
C HIS A 351 -16.35 -16.83 -4.69
N ALA A 352 -15.92 -15.71 -5.30
CA ALA A 352 -15.31 -15.69 -6.62
C ALA A 352 -14.02 -16.54 -6.69
N PHE A 353 -13.25 -16.56 -5.60
CA PHE A 353 -12.00 -17.29 -5.48
C PHE A 353 -12.14 -18.68 -4.83
N ASN A 354 -13.37 -19.12 -4.50
CA ASN A 354 -13.65 -20.39 -3.85
C ASN A 354 -12.89 -20.58 -2.50
N LEU A 355 -12.82 -19.51 -1.71
CA LEU A 355 -12.13 -19.46 -0.41
C LEU A 355 -13.07 -19.65 0.79
N THR A 356 -14.38 -19.78 0.57
CA THR A 356 -15.32 -20.10 1.64
C THR A 356 -14.93 -21.43 2.31
N GLY A 357 -14.85 -21.44 3.65
CA GLY A 357 -14.38 -22.60 4.41
C GLY A 357 -12.91 -22.97 4.18
N LEU A 358 -12.08 -22.06 3.67
CA LEU A 358 -10.64 -22.34 3.47
C LEU A 358 -9.94 -22.68 4.78
N THR A 359 -10.21 -21.93 5.85
CA THR A 359 -9.57 -22.17 7.16
C THR A 359 -9.81 -23.58 7.66
N ASP A 360 -11.04 -24.08 7.59
CA ASP A 360 -11.37 -25.44 8.03
C ASP A 360 -10.61 -26.49 7.19
N ARG A 361 -10.59 -26.30 5.87
CA ARG A 361 -9.82 -27.17 4.95
C ARG A 361 -8.32 -27.16 5.23
N LEU A 362 -7.76 -26.01 5.59
CA LEU A 362 -6.35 -25.89 5.96
C LEU A 362 -6.07 -26.61 7.29
N LEU A 363 -6.93 -26.43 8.30
CA LEU A 363 -6.78 -27.09 9.59
C LEU A 363 -6.91 -28.62 9.48
N GLU A 364 -7.76 -29.13 8.58
CA GLU A 364 -7.85 -30.57 8.30
C GLU A 364 -6.63 -31.13 7.56
N ALA A 365 -6.00 -30.32 6.71
CA ALA A 365 -4.87 -30.74 5.89
C ALA A 365 -3.50 -30.58 6.58
N LEU A 366 -3.41 -29.75 7.60
CA LEU A 366 -2.16 -29.48 8.32
C LEU A 366 -1.93 -30.51 9.43
N PRO A 367 -0.72 -31.06 9.56
CA PRO A 367 -0.33 -31.86 10.71
C PRO A 367 -0.52 -31.12 12.04
N GLU A 368 -0.93 -31.81 13.11
CA GLU A 368 -1.16 -31.23 14.45
C GLU A 368 0.07 -30.50 15.03
N ASP A 369 1.27 -30.80 14.54
CA ASP A 369 2.56 -30.26 14.97
C ASP A 369 3.02 -29.04 14.16
N VAL A 370 2.28 -28.60 13.13
CA VAL A 370 2.57 -27.34 12.45
C VAL A 370 2.08 -26.18 13.33
N PRO A 371 2.96 -25.28 13.80
CA PRO A 371 2.55 -24.11 14.57
C PRO A 371 1.79 -23.15 13.66
N TRP A 372 0.47 -23.31 13.57
CA TRP A 372 -0.42 -22.31 13.00
C TRP A 372 -0.48 -21.12 13.97
N PRO A 373 -0.61 -19.86 13.49
CA PRO A 373 -0.74 -18.72 14.39
C PRO A 373 -1.90 -19.02 15.35
N GLN A 374 -1.58 -19.15 16.63
CA GLN A 374 -2.48 -19.76 17.59
C GLN A 374 -3.81 -19.02 17.58
N VAL A 375 -4.89 -19.73 17.20
CA VAL A 375 -6.26 -19.25 17.38
C VAL A 375 -6.42 -18.98 18.87
N VAL A 376 -6.45 -17.71 19.27
CA VAL A 376 -6.73 -17.36 20.67
C VAL A 376 -8.22 -17.62 20.87
N PRO A 377 -8.62 -18.60 21.70
CA PRO A 377 -10.03 -18.81 21.99
C PRO A 377 -10.58 -17.53 22.62
N SER A 378 -11.75 -17.07 22.17
CA SER A 378 -12.45 -15.99 22.86
C SER A 378 -12.83 -16.46 24.28
N PRO A 379 -12.76 -15.60 25.30
CA PRO A 379 -13.18 -15.93 26.67
C PRO A 379 -14.67 -16.26 26.78
#